data_AF-A0A970GN09-F1
#
_entry.id   AF-A0A970GN09-F1
#
_cell.length_a   1.000
_cell.length_b   1.000
_cell.length_c   1.000
_cell.angle_alpha   90.00
_cell.angle_beta   90.00
_cell.angle_gamma   90.00
#
_symmetry.space_group_name_H-M   'P 1'
#
loop_
_entity.id
_entity.type
_entity.pdbx_description
1 polymer ?
#
loop_
_entity_poly.entity_id
_entity_poly.type
_entity_poly.pdbx_seq_one_letter_code
_entity_poly.pdbx_strand_id
1 'polypeptide(L)'
;MKELKLYLYNLIPSGAVGIIIAIFVHTFINPSTPIYILFIMYFLIGTVVGTVTAMSFNFAIYKTSSVKIAFLSAFLGIGVSVFFINILFRTHCTHGWGASLIIIAIAEIFGMIITYSSYRYYININNKLEKRKKDFSGQNR
;
A
#
# COMPACT_ATOMS: atom_id res chain seq x y z
N MET A 1 -16.85 13.30 -9.65
CA MET A 1 -17.27 11.87 -9.66
C MET A 1 -16.18 10.89 -10.11
N LYS A 2 -15.40 11.14 -11.17
CA LYS A 2 -14.30 10.24 -11.59
C LYS A 2 -13.15 10.15 -10.56
N GLU A 3 -12.72 11.28 -10.02
CA GLU A 3 -11.71 11.39 -8.95
C GLU A 3 -12.12 10.63 -7.68
N LEU A 4 -13.36 10.82 -7.22
CA LEU A 4 -13.91 10.16 -6.02
C LEU A 4 -13.95 8.63 -6.18
N LYS A 5 -14.31 8.14 -7.38
CA LYS A 5 -14.29 6.70 -7.68
C LYS A 5 -12.88 6.14 -7.61
N LEU A 6 -11.88 6.86 -8.11
CA LEU A 6 -10.47 6.46 -8.05
C LEU A 6 -9.94 6.43 -6.60
N TYR A 7 -10.30 7.43 -5.79
CA TYR A 7 -9.99 7.44 -4.37
C TYR A 7 -10.62 6.26 -3.63
N LEU A 8 -11.92 6.02 -3.82
CA LEU A 8 -12.62 4.88 -3.20
C LEU A 8 -12.04 3.53 -3.65
N TYR A 9 -11.61 3.42 -4.91
CA TYR A 9 -11.01 2.21 -5.46
C TYR A 9 -9.68 1.84 -4.82
N ASN A 10 -8.92 2.82 -4.31
CA ASN A 10 -7.69 2.56 -3.54
C ASN A 10 -7.95 2.51 -2.04
N LEU A 11 -8.89 3.32 -1.54
CA LEU A 11 -9.23 3.43 -0.12
C LEU A 11 -9.82 2.13 0.43
N ILE A 12 -10.78 1.53 -0.29
CA ILE A 12 -11.47 0.31 0.15
C ILE A 12 -10.52 -0.88 0.26
N PRO A 13 -9.71 -1.23 -0.76
CA PRO A 13 -8.77 -2.35 -0.63
C PRO A 13 -7.64 -2.06 0.35
N SER A 14 -7.15 -0.83 0.45
CA SER A 14 -6.11 -0.46 1.44
C SER A 14 -6.65 -0.49 2.87
N GLY A 15 -7.88 -0.04 3.08
CA GLY A 15 -8.57 -0.15 4.37
C GLY A 15 -8.92 -1.59 4.74
N ALA A 16 -9.26 -2.43 3.75
CA ALA A 16 -9.49 -3.87 3.96
C ALA A 16 -8.24 -4.60 4.47
N VAL A 17 -7.04 -4.24 3.98
CA VAL A 17 -5.77 -4.72 4.55
C VAL A 17 -5.67 -4.38 6.03
N GLY A 18 -6.06 -3.16 6.40
CA GLY A 18 -6.15 -2.72 7.78
C GLY A 18 -7.06 -3.59 8.63
N ILE A 19 -8.23 -3.96 8.11
CA ILE A 19 -9.18 -4.84 8.82
C ILE A 19 -8.57 -6.23 9.04
N ILE A 20 -7.84 -6.78 8.07
CA ILE A 20 -7.16 -8.08 8.23
C ILE A 20 -6.11 -8.01 9.35
N ILE A 21 -5.33 -6.93 9.40
CA ILE A 21 -4.34 -6.71 10.48
C ILE A 21 -5.05 -6.61 11.83
N ALA A 22 -6.19 -5.92 11.92
CA ALA A 22 -6.95 -5.82 13.17
C ALA A 22 -7.43 -7.17 13.68
N ILE A 23 -7.93 -8.04 12.80
CA ILE A 23 -8.33 -9.42 13.17
C ILE A 23 -7.12 -10.17 13.71
N PHE A 24 -5.97 -10.10 13.03
CA PHE A 24 -4.75 -10.76 13.48
C PHE A 24 -4.29 -10.25 14.85
N VAL A 25 -4.28 -8.93 15.04
CA VAL A 25 -3.87 -8.30 16.30
C VAL A 25 -4.83 -8.68 17.42
N HIS A 26 -6.14 -8.67 17.18
CA HIS A 26 -7.11 -9.08 18.18
C HIS A 26 -6.92 -10.55 18.58
N THR A 27 -6.79 -11.45 17.61
CA THR A 27 -6.74 -12.90 17.89
C THR A 27 -5.41 -13.32 18.54
N PHE A 28 -4.27 -12.76 18.12
CA PHE A 28 -2.95 -13.30 18.49
C PHE A 28 -2.12 -12.39 19.40
N ILE A 29 -2.41 -11.08 19.44
CA ILE A 29 -1.55 -10.11 20.14
C ILE A 29 -2.29 -9.48 21.34
N ASN A 30 -3.55 -9.09 21.16
CA ASN A 30 -4.29 -8.31 22.14
C ASN A 30 -5.81 -8.60 22.12
N PRO A 31 -6.22 -9.78 22.63
CA PRO A 31 -7.62 -10.22 22.62
C PRO A 31 -8.51 -9.45 23.60
N SER A 32 -7.94 -8.77 24.60
CA SER A 32 -8.70 -8.00 25.57
C SER A 32 -9.22 -6.68 25.01
N THR A 33 -8.66 -6.18 23.90
CA THR A 33 -9.09 -4.93 23.28
C THR A 33 -10.32 -5.16 22.40
N PRO A 34 -11.39 -4.37 22.54
CA PRO A 34 -12.58 -4.51 21.69
C PRO A 34 -12.24 -4.41 20.20
N ILE A 35 -12.68 -5.40 19.43
CA ILE A 35 -12.30 -5.55 18.01
C ILE A 35 -12.70 -4.34 17.14
N TYR A 36 -13.79 -3.65 17.47
CA TYR A 36 -14.24 -2.47 16.72
C TYR A 36 -13.27 -1.28 16.83
N ILE A 37 -12.56 -1.14 17.96
CA ILE A 37 -11.52 -0.11 18.14
C ILE A 37 -10.33 -0.44 17.24
N LEU A 38 -9.93 -1.71 17.20
CA LEU A 38 -8.86 -2.19 16.34
C LEU A 38 -9.25 -2.03 14.86
N PHE A 39 -10.50 -2.27 14.47
CA PHE A 39 -10.97 -2.05 13.11
C PHE A 39 -10.79 -0.60 12.66
N ILE A 40 -11.25 0.38 13.45
CA ILE A 40 -11.11 1.79 13.08
C ILE A 40 -9.63 2.18 12.99
N MET A 41 -8.85 1.81 13.99
CA MET A 41 -7.43 2.15 14.05
C MET A 41 -6.65 1.55 12.88
N TYR A 42 -6.76 0.25 12.65
CA TYR A 42 -5.99 -0.40 11.59
C TYR A 42 -6.57 -0.13 10.21
N PHE A 43 -7.86 0.17 10.05
CA PHE A 43 -8.40 0.65 8.77
C PHE A 43 -7.72 1.96 8.35
N LEU A 44 -7.54 2.91 9.27
CA LEU A 44 -6.82 4.15 9.01
C LEU A 44 -5.35 3.87 8.67
N ILE A 45 -4.69 2.98 9.43
CA ILE A 45 -3.30 2.58 9.16
C ILE A 45 -3.18 1.95 7.77
N GLY A 46 -4.05 0.99 7.43
CA GLY A 46 -4.07 0.33 6.13
C GLY A 46 -4.28 1.32 4.99
N THR A 47 -5.15 2.30 5.19
CA THR A 47 -5.37 3.41 4.23
C THR A 47 -4.10 4.23 4.01
N VAL A 48 -3.41 4.63 5.08
CA VAL A 48 -2.14 5.36 5.01
C VAL A 48 -1.09 4.51 4.30
N VAL A 49 -0.94 3.25 4.67
CA VAL A 49 0.02 2.31 4.07
C VAL A 49 -0.23 2.19 2.57
N GLY A 50 -1.45 1.91 2.14
CA GLY A 50 -1.77 1.78 0.73
C GLY A 50 -1.55 3.07 -0.07
N THR A 51 -1.84 4.22 0.53
CA THR A 51 -1.62 5.53 -0.10
C THR A 51 -0.12 5.82 -0.27
N VAL A 52 0.67 5.65 0.79
CA VAL A 52 2.13 5.85 0.75
C VAL A 52 2.76 4.88 -0.24
N THR A 53 2.34 3.62 -0.23
CA THR A 53 2.82 2.59 -1.17
C THR A 53 2.62 3.01 -2.62
N ALA A 54 1.39 3.36 -2.99
CA ALA A 54 1.05 3.75 -4.35
C ALA A 54 1.78 5.03 -4.76
N MET A 55 1.90 6.00 -3.85
CA MET A 55 2.59 7.26 -4.10
C MET A 55 4.09 7.04 -4.31
N SER A 56 4.75 6.28 -3.43
CA SER A 56 6.18 5.95 -3.52
C SER A 56 6.52 5.17 -4.79
N PHE A 57 5.65 4.23 -5.20
CA PHE A 57 5.81 3.49 -6.45
C PHE A 57 5.69 4.41 -7.67
N ASN A 58 4.57 5.14 -7.78
CA ASN A 58 4.29 5.98 -8.94
C ASN A 58 5.31 7.11 -9.09
N PHE A 59 5.71 7.74 -7.99
CA PHE A 59 6.72 8.79 -7.99
C PHE A 59 8.08 8.26 -8.46
N ALA A 60 8.50 7.09 -7.99
CA ALA A 60 9.76 6.49 -8.40
C ALA A 60 9.75 6.02 -9.86
N ILE A 61 8.63 5.46 -10.34
CA ILE A 61 8.44 5.17 -11.78
C ILE A 61 8.56 6.46 -12.59
N TYR A 62 7.86 7.51 -12.20
CA TYR A 62 7.90 8.79 -12.91
C TYR A 62 9.31 9.38 -12.98
N LYS A 63 10.06 9.34 -11.88
CA LYS A 63 11.38 9.97 -11.77
C LYS A 63 12.50 9.16 -12.42
N THR A 64 12.43 7.83 -12.36
CA THR A 64 13.57 6.96 -12.73
C THR A 64 13.29 6.05 -13.91
N SER A 65 12.02 5.89 -14.32
CA SER A 65 11.57 4.90 -15.29
C SER A 65 11.97 3.45 -14.97
N SER A 66 12.51 3.21 -13.76
CA SER A 66 13.03 1.91 -13.34
C SER A 66 12.05 1.23 -12.40
N VAL A 67 11.47 0.13 -12.89
CA VAL A 67 10.54 -0.69 -12.12
C VAL A 67 11.19 -1.22 -10.84
N LYS A 68 12.46 -1.64 -10.90
CA LYS A 68 13.19 -2.15 -9.73
C LYS A 68 13.29 -1.08 -8.63
N ILE A 69 13.63 0.16 -9.00
CA ILE A 69 13.74 1.28 -8.05
C ILE A 69 12.36 1.62 -7.49
N ALA A 70 11.30 1.53 -8.29
CA ALA A 70 9.95 1.80 -7.83
C ALA A 70 9.42 0.78 -6.82
N PHE A 71 9.69 -0.52 -7.02
CA PHE A 71 9.36 -1.54 -6.03
C PHE A 71 10.15 -1.36 -4.74
N LEU A 72 11.45 -1.03 -4.84
CA LEU A 72 12.28 -0.75 -3.66
C LEU A 72 11.79 0.49 -2.90
N SER A 73 11.40 1.54 -3.62
CA SER A 73 10.80 2.76 -3.05
C SER A 73 9.50 2.47 -2.31
N ALA A 74 8.63 1.65 -2.89
CA ALA A 74 7.38 1.23 -2.26
C ALA A 74 7.64 0.42 -0.98
N PHE A 75 8.53 -0.58 -1.04
CA PHE A 75 8.94 -1.38 0.11
C PHE A 75 9.48 -0.50 1.25
N LEU A 76 10.47 0.35 0.99
CA LEU A 76 11.02 1.25 2.01
C LEU A 76 9.96 2.22 2.56
N GLY A 77 9.07 2.73 1.69
CA GLY A 77 7.98 3.60 2.09
C GLY A 77 7.01 2.93 3.06
N ILE A 78 6.66 1.66 2.83
CA ILE A 78 5.81 0.87 3.73
C ILE A 78 6.51 0.65 5.07
N GLY A 79 7.71 0.06 5.04
CA GLY A 79 8.44 -0.29 6.25
C GLY A 79 8.67 0.91 7.16
N VAL A 80 9.11 2.05 6.60
CA VAL A 80 9.32 3.28 7.37
C VAL A 80 8.00 3.82 7.93
N SER A 81 6.93 3.86 7.14
CA SER A 81 5.64 4.40 7.60
C SER A 81 5.06 3.58 8.74
N VAL A 82 5.04 2.25 8.60
CA VAL A 82 4.49 1.35 9.62
C VAL A 82 5.37 1.36 10.87
N PHE A 83 6.69 1.47 10.71
CA PHE A 83 7.61 1.64 11.83
C PHE A 83 7.29 2.91 12.64
N PHE A 84 7.16 4.07 11.99
CA PHE A 84 6.81 5.31 12.69
C PHE A 84 5.43 5.25 13.35
N ILE A 85 4.44 4.64 12.69
CA ILE A 85 3.11 4.43 13.26
C ILE A 85 3.20 3.58 14.54
N ASN A 86 3.98 2.49 14.53
CA ASN A 86 4.17 1.65 15.71
C ASN A 86 4.91 2.36 16.86
N ILE A 87 5.81 3.30 16.56
CA ILE A 87 6.43 4.15 17.58
C ILE A 87 5.39 5.12 18.16
N LEU A 88 4.60 5.77 17.31
CA LEU A 88 3.60 6.76 17.71
C LEU A 88 2.49 6.16 18.58
N PHE A 89 2.04 4.96 18.26
CA PHE A 89 1.07 4.21 19.07
C PHE A 89 1.69 3.45 20.24
N ARG A 90 3.01 3.53 20.44
CA ARG A 90 3.76 2.80 21.48
C ARG A 90 3.51 1.28 21.46
N THR A 91 3.18 0.70 20.31
CA THR A 91 2.89 -0.72 20.13
C THR A 91 4.04 -1.60 20.63
N HIS A 92 5.27 -1.12 20.45
CA HIS A 92 6.49 -1.78 20.92
C HIS A 92 6.62 -1.80 22.45
N CYS A 93 6.08 -0.80 23.16
CA CYS A 93 6.05 -0.79 24.63
C CYS A 93 4.95 -1.70 25.18
N THR A 94 3.80 -1.76 24.51
CA THR A 94 2.62 -2.51 24.98
C THR A 94 2.66 -3.98 24.64
N HIS A 95 3.19 -4.35 23.46
CA HIS A 95 3.16 -5.72 22.93
C HIS A 95 4.55 -6.27 22.61
N GLY A 96 5.60 -5.48 22.86
CA GLY A 96 6.99 -5.85 22.60
C GLY A 96 7.42 -5.65 21.14
N TRP A 97 8.74 -5.67 20.93
CA TRP A 97 9.35 -5.52 19.61
C TRP A 97 8.99 -6.65 18.64
N GLY A 98 8.80 -7.87 19.13
CA GLY A 98 8.41 -9.01 18.30
C GLY A 98 7.07 -8.81 17.60
N ALA A 99 6.03 -8.39 18.33
CA ALA A 99 4.71 -8.09 17.77
C ALA A 99 4.78 -6.93 16.75
N SER A 100 5.60 -5.91 17.05
CA SER A 100 5.79 -4.76 16.15
C SER A 100 6.42 -5.16 14.81
N LEU A 101 7.42 -6.05 14.83
CA LEU A 101 8.05 -6.58 13.63
C LEU A 101 7.08 -7.44 12.80
N ILE A 102 6.22 -8.24 13.45
CA ILE A 102 5.19 -9.03 12.77
C ILE A 102 4.19 -8.12 12.05
N ILE A 103 3.75 -7.03 12.69
CA ILE A 103 2.87 -6.05 12.07
C ILE A 103 3.52 -5.42 10.83
N ILE A 104 4.80 -5.07 10.91
CA ILE A 104 5.56 -4.55 9.76
C ILE A 104 5.64 -5.59 8.64
N ALA A 105 5.96 -6.84 8.95
CA ALA A 105 6.05 -7.91 7.96
C ALA A 105 4.71 -8.17 7.24
N ILE A 106 3.59 -8.18 7.98
CA ILE A 106 2.26 -8.31 7.38
C ILE A 106 1.96 -7.12 6.47
N ALA A 107 2.24 -5.90 6.94
CA ALA A 107 2.01 -4.69 6.17
C ALA A 107 2.85 -4.65 4.88
N GLU A 108 4.09 -5.13 4.92
CA GLU A 108 4.95 -5.27 3.73
C GLU A 108 4.38 -6.23 2.70
N ILE A 109 3.90 -7.41 3.13
CA ILE A 109 3.29 -8.39 2.23
C ILE A 109 2.09 -7.76 1.50
N PHE A 110 1.20 -7.09 2.24
CA PHE A 110 0.04 -6.45 1.64
C PHE A 110 0.39 -5.23 0.78
N GLY A 111 1.34 -4.40 1.22
CA GLY A 111 1.82 -3.27 0.44
C GLY A 111 2.47 -3.71 -0.87
N MET A 112 3.18 -4.85 -0.88
CA MET A 112 3.72 -5.42 -2.11
C MET A 112 2.64 -5.93 -3.06
N ILE A 113 1.51 -6.45 -2.56
CA ILE A 113 0.35 -6.79 -3.38
C ILE A 113 -0.24 -5.53 -4.05
N ILE A 114 -0.37 -4.42 -3.31
CA ILE A 114 -0.82 -3.13 -3.84
C ILE A 114 0.15 -2.59 -4.89
N THR A 115 1.46 -2.71 -4.62
CA THR A 115 2.53 -2.29 -5.54
C THR A 115 2.46 -3.09 -6.84
N TYR A 116 2.25 -4.40 -6.76
CA TYR A 116 2.08 -5.25 -7.93
C TYR A 116 0.84 -4.85 -8.76
N SER A 117 -0.28 -4.56 -8.11
CA SER A 117 -1.48 -4.05 -8.78
C SER A 117 -1.18 -2.73 -9.53
N SER A 118 -0.46 -1.82 -8.88
CA SER A 118 -0.03 -0.54 -9.47
C SER A 118 0.89 -0.76 -10.68
N TYR A 119 1.80 -1.72 -10.60
CA TYR A 119 2.67 -2.12 -11.71
C TYR A 119 1.88 -2.68 -12.91
N ARG A 120 0.90 -3.56 -12.66
CA ARG A 120 0.02 -4.10 -13.72
C ARG A 120 -0.76 -2.99 -14.41
N TYR A 121 -1.25 -2.01 -13.63
CA TYR A 121 -1.93 -0.84 -14.16
C TYR A 121 -0.99 0.02 -15.03
N TYR A 122 0.24 0.26 -14.57
CA TYR A 122 1.28 0.96 -15.32
C TYR A 122 1.58 0.31 -16.67
N ILE A 123 1.83 -1.01 -16.71
CA ILE A 123 2.07 -1.73 -17.98
C ILE A 123 0.89 -1.58 -18.93
N ASN A 124 -0.34 -1.71 -18.43
CA ASN A 124 -1.54 -1.60 -19.26
C ASN A 124 -1.67 -0.21 -19.91
N ILE A 125 -1.37 0.86 -19.16
CA ILE A 125 -1.34 2.21 -19.71
C ILE A 125 -0.23 2.33 -20.76
N ASN A 126 0.98 1.89 -20.44
CA ASN A 126 2.13 2.03 -21.34
C ASN A 126 1.89 1.29 -22.66
N ASN A 127 1.35 0.06 -22.61
CA ASN A 127 0.98 -0.71 -23.80
C ASN A 127 -0.10 -0.03 -24.63
N LYS A 128 -1.11 0.61 -23.98
CA LYS A 128 -2.14 1.37 -24.69
C LYS A 128 -1.57 2.61 -25.38
N LEU A 129 -0.64 3.30 -24.74
CA LEU A 129 0.05 4.45 -25.31
C LEU A 129 0.94 4.04 -26.48
N GLU A 130 1.67 2.93 -26.37
CA GLU A 130 2.53 2.42 -27.44
C GLU A 130 1.70 1.99 -28.66
N LYS A 131 0.56 1.31 -28.46
CA LYS A 131 -0.38 0.98 -29.54
C LYS A 131 -0.87 2.23 -30.25
N ARG A 132 -1.36 3.23 -29.51
CA ARG A 132 -1.80 4.50 -30.10
C ARG A 132 -0.67 5.22 -30.85
N LYS A 133 0.55 5.21 -30.32
CA LYS A 133 1.71 5.80 -30.99
C LYS A 133 1.97 5.13 -32.34
N LYS A 134 1.88 3.79 -32.40
CA LYS A 134 2.02 3.04 -33.66
C LYS A 134 0.93 3.41 -34.65
N ASP A 135 -0.32 3.50 -34.21
CA ASP A 135 -1.46 3.89 -35.06
C ASP A 135 -1.26 5.28 -35.68
N PHE A 136 -0.81 6.28 -34.90
CA PHE A 136 -0.51 7.62 -35.41
C PHE A 136 0.72 7.65 -36.33
N SER A 137 1.77 6.88 -36.02
CA SER A 137 2.97 6.81 -36.87
C SER A 137 2.73 6.09 -38.21
N GLY A 138 1.76 5.18 -38.26
CA GLY A 138 1.36 4.47 -39.48
C GLY A 138 0.41 5.26 -40.39
N GLN A 139 -0.22 6.33 -39.89
CA GLN A 139 -1.09 7.22 -40.68
C GLN A 139 -0.34 8.35 -41.41
N ASN A 140 0.97 8.52 -41.16
CA ASN A 140 1.82 9.54 -41.79
C ASN A 140 2.74 8.97 -42.91
N ARG A 141 2.36 7.86 -43.54
CA ARG A 141 2.97 7.32 -44.76
C ARG A 141 1.90 7.14 -45.82
#